data_AF-A0A2V5JL08-F1
#
_entry.id   AF-A0A2V5JL08-F1
#
_cell.length_a   1.000
_cell.length_b   1.000
_cell.length_c   1.000
_cell.angle_alpha   90.00
_cell.angle_beta   90.00
_cell.angle_gamma   90.00
#
_symmetry.space_group_name_H-M   'P 1'
#
loop_
_entity.id
_entity.type
_entity.pdbx_description
1 polymer ?
#
loop_
_entity_poly.entity_id
_entity_poly.type
_entity_poly.pdbx_seq_one_letter_code
_entity_poly.pdbx_strand_id
1 'polypeptide(L)'
;MKWLTAVLTFVNLSVISGLLLGMAGKGLNTLTAALALVCGAAFAVAAFLGTSDPACHEKTANSPEPERKPRNATESQPNTGIRAALMRYRRVWFWAMAACFAVFAVRSFCWLFYIDGSDYKIQSPNNLGDLSLHLTLIKTFANGVPLWPDNPIYVASKLRYPAGIDLFNALLSLVHVDLITGLTWVGLVACLATFYGFYRWGGTFAVAGFLFNGGIAGFQFFKTWKFLDYQGTAADIAHKPIAWKSIPLSMFVTQRGWLYAIPAALVLFWHWREK
;
A
#
# COMPACT_ATOMS: atom_id res chain seq x y z
N MET A 1 5.89 3.05 14.94
CA MET A 1 6.80 3.05 13.77
C MET A 1 7.41 1.69 13.50
N LYS A 2 7.78 0.93 14.55
CA LYS A 2 8.52 -0.35 14.47
C LYS A 2 8.08 -1.31 13.36
N TRP A 3 6.79 -1.68 13.33
CA TRP A 3 6.26 -2.64 12.35
C TRP A 3 6.44 -2.18 10.91
N LEU A 4 6.18 -0.91 10.65
CA LEU A 4 6.32 -0.38 9.30
C LEU A 4 7.79 -0.30 8.89
N THR A 5 8.68 0.16 9.79
CA THR A 5 10.13 0.13 9.54
C THR A 5 10.58 -1.29 9.21
N ALA A 6 10.15 -2.28 9.99
CA ALA A 6 10.46 -3.69 9.75
C ALA A 6 9.98 -4.17 8.37
N VAL A 7 8.74 -3.86 7.98
CA VAL A 7 8.20 -4.24 6.66
C VAL A 7 8.95 -3.56 5.51
N LEU A 8 9.23 -2.26 5.62
CA LEU A 8 9.99 -1.54 4.60
C LEU A 8 11.42 -2.09 4.50
N THR A 9 12.08 -2.35 5.63
CA THR A 9 13.42 -2.96 5.67
C THR A 9 13.39 -4.35 5.05
N PHE A 10 12.40 -5.18 5.39
CA PHE A 10 12.23 -6.52 4.82
C PHE A 10 12.20 -6.46 3.29
N VAL A 11 11.26 -5.69 2.73
CA VAL A 11 11.08 -5.59 1.28
C VAL A 11 12.34 -5.04 0.60
N ASN A 12 12.92 -3.94 1.10
CA ASN A 12 14.10 -3.34 0.49
C ASN A 12 15.32 -4.26 0.51
N LEU A 13 15.63 -4.84 1.67
CA LEU A 13 16.81 -5.69 1.80
C LEU A 13 16.63 -6.98 1.02
N SER A 14 15.43 -7.56 0.96
CA SER A 14 15.18 -8.71 0.09
C SER A 14 15.35 -8.36 -1.38
N VAL A 15 14.82 -7.24 -1.85
CA VAL A 15 14.93 -6.81 -3.26
C VAL A 15 16.38 -6.52 -3.63
N ILE A 16 17.10 -5.76 -2.81
CA ILE A 16 18.52 -5.43 -3.07
C ILE A 16 19.39 -6.67 -2.99
N SER A 17 19.22 -7.52 -1.97
CA SER A 17 19.99 -8.78 -1.87
C SER A 17 19.70 -9.69 -3.06
N GLY A 18 18.43 -9.83 -3.45
CA GLY A 18 18.04 -10.62 -4.61
C GLY A 18 18.63 -10.07 -5.91
N LEU A 19 18.62 -8.76 -6.10
CA LEU A 19 19.25 -8.10 -7.24
C LEU A 19 20.75 -8.42 -7.32
N LEU A 20 21.49 -8.22 -6.22
CA LEU A 20 22.94 -8.45 -6.17
C LEU A 20 23.29 -9.93 -6.38
N LEU A 21 22.58 -10.83 -5.70
CA LEU A 21 22.78 -12.28 -5.85
C LEU A 21 22.42 -12.76 -7.26
N GLY A 22 21.34 -12.23 -7.85
CA GLY A 22 20.94 -12.54 -9.21
C GLY A 22 21.94 -12.04 -10.26
N MET A 23 22.51 -10.84 -10.06
CA MET A 23 23.57 -10.32 -10.93
C MET A 23 24.85 -11.17 -10.83
N ALA A 24 25.27 -11.54 -9.62
CA ALA A 24 26.44 -12.38 -9.41
C ALA A 24 26.25 -13.81 -9.95
N GLY A 25 25.04 -14.36 -9.79
CA GLY A 25 24.66 -15.70 -10.23
C GLY A 25 24.23 -15.82 -11.70
N LYS A 26 24.24 -14.71 -12.46
CA LYS A 26 23.69 -14.63 -13.84
C LYS A 26 22.22 -15.07 -13.95
N GLY A 27 21.46 -14.88 -12.88
CA GLY A 27 20.08 -15.30 -12.76
C GLY A 27 19.71 -15.59 -11.31
N LEU A 28 18.42 -15.51 -11.01
CA LEU A 28 17.87 -15.95 -9.73
C LEU A 28 17.54 -17.44 -9.74
N ASN A 29 17.63 -18.06 -8.58
CA ASN A 29 17.19 -19.43 -8.33
C ASN A 29 16.61 -19.53 -6.91
N THR A 30 16.10 -20.70 -6.54
CA THR A 30 15.49 -20.92 -5.23
C THR A 30 16.44 -20.60 -4.07
N LEU A 31 17.73 -20.96 -4.18
CA LEU A 31 18.71 -20.72 -3.12
C LEU A 31 18.97 -19.22 -2.91
N THR A 32 19.27 -18.50 -4.00
CA THR A 32 19.53 -17.05 -3.95
C THR A 32 18.29 -16.27 -3.51
N ALA A 33 17.09 -16.70 -3.90
CA ALA A 33 15.84 -16.12 -3.43
C ALA A 33 15.61 -16.35 -1.93
N ALA A 34 15.83 -17.57 -1.45
CA ALA A 34 15.72 -17.88 -0.02
C ALA A 34 16.72 -17.06 0.81
N LEU A 35 17.98 -16.98 0.37
CA LEU A 35 19.01 -16.16 1.04
C LEU A 35 18.62 -14.68 1.08
N ALA A 36 18.09 -14.14 -0.02
CA ALA A 36 17.63 -12.74 -0.07
C ALA A 36 16.47 -12.47 0.90
N LEU A 37 15.51 -13.40 0.99
CA LEU A 37 14.38 -13.29 1.91
C LEU A 37 14.81 -13.43 3.38
N VAL A 38 15.71 -14.38 3.69
CA VAL A 38 16.27 -14.57 5.03
C VAL A 38 17.08 -13.33 5.45
N CYS A 39 17.90 -12.78 4.56
CA CYS A 39 18.64 -11.54 4.81
C CYS A 39 17.67 -10.40 5.13
N GLY A 40 16.64 -10.20 4.29
CA GLY A 40 15.61 -9.21 4.54
C GLY A 40 14.92 -9.40 5.90
N ALA A 41 14.57 -10.64 6.25
CA ALA A 41 13.90 -10.94 7.51
C ALA A 41 14.79 -10.65 8.73
N ALA A 42 16.07 -11.01 8.66
CA ALA A 42 17.03 -10.74 9.73
C ALA A 42 17.18 -9.22 9.98
N PHE A 43 17.32 -8.42 8.91
CA PHE A 43 17.40 -6.97 9.03
C PHE A 43 16.07 -6.33 9.44
N ALA A 44 14.93 -6.91 9.05
CA ALA A 44 13.62 -6.46 9.51
C ALA A 44 13.46 -6.64 11.02
N VAL A 45 13.91 -7.77 11.57
CA VAL A 45 13.93 -8.01 13.02
C VAL A 45 14.86 -7.01 13.71
N ALA A 46 16.07 -6.80 13.18
CA ALA A 46 16.99 -5.80 13.72
C ALA A 46 16.38 -4.38 13.70
N ALA A 47 15.73 -4.00 12.61
CA ALA A 47 15.05 -2.71 12.48
C ALA A 47 13.87 -2.58 13.45
N PHE A 48 13.09 -3.65 13.63
CA PHE A 48 11.99 -3.69 14.60
C PHE A 48 12.48 -3.45 16.03
N LEU A 49 13.57 -4.13 16.42
CA LEU A 49 14.17 -4.04 17.76
C LEU A 49 14.86 -2.69 17.98
N GLY A 50 15.58 -2.18 16.97
CA GLY A 50 16.33 -0.93 17.05
C GLY A 50 15.46 0.34 16.92
N THR A 51 14.24 0.23 16.39
CA THR A 51 13.32 1.37 16.33
C THR A 51 12.66 1.57 17.69
N SER A 52 12.89 2.72 18.32
CA SER A 52 12.17 3.14 19.55
C SER A 52 10.96 3.99 19.19
N ASP A 53 9.79 3.71 19.79
CA ASP A 53 8.62 4.58 19.66
C ASP A 53 8.68 5.67 20.76
N PRO A 54 8.75 6.97 20.40
CA PRO A 54 8.93 8.06 21.37
C PRO A 54 7.75 8.22 22.36
N ALA A 55 6.56 7.69 22.02
CA ALA A 55 5.38 7.75 22.88
C ALA A 55 5.55 7.07 24.25
N CYS A 56 6.56 6.19 24.40
CA CYS A 56 6.83 5.56 25.69
C CYS A 56 7.69 6.43 26.62
N HIS A 57 8.48 7.38 26.09
CA HIS A 57 9.42 8.19 26.88
C HIS A 57 8.75 9.40 27.56
N GLU A 58 7.73 9.97 26.92
CA GLU A 58 7.01 11.13 27.46
C GLU A 58 6.17 10.76 28.70
N LYS A 59 5.78 9.49 28.82
CA LYS A 59 5.01 8.96 29.95
C LYS A 59 5.87 8.62 31.18
N THR A 60 7.16 8.37 30.99
CA THR A 60 8.12 8.07 32.08
C THR A 60 8.93 9.29 32.50
N ALA A 61 9.10 10.29 31.63
CA ALA A 61 9.80 11.54 31.99
C ALA A 61 8.91 12.52 32.78
N ASN A 62 7.59 12.44 32.64
CA ASN A 62 6.63 13.31 33.32
C ASN A 62 5.82 12.54 34.38
N SER A 63 6.48 11.81 35.28
CA SER A 63 5.86 11.45 36.56
C SER A 63 5.91 12.69 37.46
N PRO A 64 4.77 13.35 37.78
CA PRO A 64 4.80 14.43 38.74
C PRO A 64 5.05 13.83 40.12
N GLU A 65 5.98 14.42 40.87
CA GLU A 65 6.05 14.27 42.32
C GLU A 65 4.65 14.51 42.94
N PRO A 66 4.31 13.87 44.07
CA PRO A 66 3.01 14.03 44.69
C PRO A 66 2.90 15.42 45.33
N GLU A 67 2.59 16.45 44.54
CA GLU A 67 2.24 17.77 45.05
C GLU A 67 0.94 17.67 45.87
N ARG A 68 1.06 18.08 47.13
CA ARG A 68 -0.03 18.23 48.09
C ARG A 68 -1.17 19.05 47.48
N LYS A 69 -2.39 18.49 47.49
CA LYS A 69 -3.65 19.20 47.24
C LYS A 69 -3.72 20.53 48.00
N PRO A 70 -4.07 21.63 47.31
CA PRO A 70 -4.96 22.64 47.85
C PRO A 70 -6.38 22.30 47.39
N ARG A 71 -7.27 22.20 48.37
CA ARG A 71 -8.71 22.09 48.23
C ARG A 71 -9.23 23.46 47.74
N ASN A 72 -10.21 23.43 46.83
CA ASN A 72 -11.11 24.51 46.40
C ASN A 72 -10.74 25.22 45.08
N ALA A 73 -11.38 24.79 44.00
CA ALA A 73 -11.97 25.69 43.02
C ALA A 73 -13.07 24.92 42.28
N THR A 74 -14.31 25.40 42.44
CA THR A 74 -15.48 24.98 41.67
C THR A 74 -15.30 25.47 40.23
N GLU A 75 -14.52 24.76 39.42
CA GLU A 75 -14.51 24.98 37.99
C GLU A 75 -15.53 24.06 37.34
N SER A 76 -16.63 24.68 36.92
CA SER A 76 -17.60 24.13 35.98
C SER A 76 -16.90 23.30 34.89
N GLN A 77 -17.33 22.05 34.67
CA GLN A 77 -16.96 21.25 33.51
C GLN A 77 -18.02 21.39 32.38
N PRO A 78 -18.08 22.47 31.60
CA PRO A 78 -18.95 22.52 30.42
C PRO A 78 -18.35 21.76 29.22
N ASN A 79 -17.05 21.41 29.28
CA ASN A 79 -16.30 20.94 28.10
C ASN A 79 -16.05 19.41 28.03
N THR A 80 -16.40 18.63 29.05
CA THR A 80 -16.22 17.17 29.02
C THR A 80 -17.20 16.47 28.09
N GLY A 81 -18.47 16.92 28.07
CA GLY A 81 -19.49 16.40 27.15
C GLY A 81 -19.17 16.66 25.67
N ILE A 82 -18.74 17.88 25.34
CA ILE A 82 -18.36 18.27 23.97
C ILE A 82 -17.13 17.50 23.50
N ARG A 83 -16.09 17.37 24.34
CA ARG A 83 -14.90 16.56 24.01
C ARG A 83 -15.23 15.08 23.82
N ALA A 84 -16.09 14.50 24.66
CA ALA A 84 -16.52 13.11 24.52
C ALA A 84 -17.32 12.89 23.23
N ALA A 85 -18.20 13.81 22.86
CA ALA A 85 -18.95 13.78 21.61
C ALA A 85 -18.03 13.89 20.39
N LEU A 86 -17.07 14.82 20.40
CA LEU A 86 -16.07 15.00 19.34
C LEU A 86 -15.20 13.74 19.14
N MET A 87 -14.77 13.11 20.25
CA MET A 87 -13.99 11.88 20.20
C MET A 87 -14.80 10.70 19.66
N ARG A 88 -16.08 10.60 20.04
CA ARG A 88 -17.01 9.59 19.49
C ARG A 88 -17.21 9.81 18.00
N TYR A 89 -17.46 11.05 17.57
CA TYR A 89 -17.60 11.42 16.16
C TYR A 89 -16.36 11.07 15.35
N ARG A 90 -15.17 11.43 15.82
CA ARG A 90 -13.88 11.09 15.18
C ARG A 90 -13.70 9.57 15.06
N ARG A 91 -14.12 8.81 16.07
CA ARG A 91 -14.04 7.34 16.07
C ARG A 91 -15.02 6.71 15.07
N VAL A 92 -16.23 7.25 14.94
CA VAL A 92 -17.21 6.80 13.93
C VAL A 92 -16.66 7.01 12.52
N TRP A 93 -16.17 8.21 12.22
CA TRP A 93 -15.58 8.51 10.89
C TRP A 93 -14.34 7.68 10.59
N PHE A 94 -13.53 7.40 11.60
CA PHE A 94 -12.39 6.50 11.46
C PHE A 94 -12.84 5.11 11.01
N TRP A 95 -13.80 4.51 11.70
CA TRP A 95 -14.28 3.17 11.35
C TRP A 95 -15.02 3.14 10.02
N ALA A 96 -15.80 4.19 9.71
CA ALA A 96 -16.43 4.32 8.41
C ALA A 96 -15.40 4.34 7.27
N MET A 97 -14.32 5.14 7.39
CA MET A 97 -13.25 5.15 6.39
C MET A 97 -12.44 3.87 6.36
N ALA A 98 -12.16 3.27 7.51
CA ALA A 98 -11.48 1.97 7.57
C ALA A 98 -12.28 0.91 6.82
N ALA A 99 -13.60 0.86 7.00
CA ALA A 99 -14.48 -0.06 6.30
C ALA A 99 -14.50 0.20 4.78
N CYS A 100 -14.67 1.45 4.35
CA CYS A 100 -14.63 1.80 2.91
C CYS A 100 -13.30 1.43 2.27
N PHE A 101 -12.19 1.72 2.94
CA PHE A 101 -10.85 1.39 2.44
C PHE A 101 -10.62 -0.13 2.42
N ALA A 102 -11.08 -0.86 3.43
CA ALA A 102 -10.99 -2.32 3.48
C ALA A 102 -11.78 -2.98 2.34
N VAL A 103 -13.01 -2.51 2.09
CA VAL A 103 -13.82 -2.97 0.94
C VAL A 103 -13.08 -2.70 -0.36
N PHE A 104 -12.53 -1.51 -0.54
CA PHE A 104 -11.70 -1.17 -1.72
C PHE A 104 -10.50 -2.12 -1.86
N ALA A 105 -9.74 -2.35 -0.77
CA ALA A 105 -8.54 -3.18 -0.78
C ALA A 105 -8.86 -4.63 -1.15
N VAL A 106 -9.84 -5.24 -0.46
CA VAL A 106 -10.25 -6.61 -0.71
C VAL A 106 -10.81 -6.75 -2.12
N ARG A 107 -11.68 -5.83 -2.56
CA ARG A 107 -12.27 -5.87 -3.90
C ARG A 107 -11.21 -5.79 -4.99
N SER A 108 -10.22 -4.92 -4.82
CA SER A 108 -9.20 -4.63 -5.83
C SER A 108 -8.12 -5.72 -5.92
N PHE A 109 -7.70 -6.28 -4.78
CA PHE A 109 -6.57 -7.21 -4.74
C PHE A 109 -6.97 -8.68 -4.75
N CYS A 110 -8.08 -9.08 -4.11
CA CYS A 110 -8.54 -10.48 -4.17
C CYS A 110 -9.11 -10.87 -5.54
N TRP A 111 -9.45 -9.88 -6.39
CA TRP A 111 -9.85 -10.08 -7.80
C TRP A 111 -8.90 -9.38 -8.77
N LEU A 112 -7.64 -9.16 -8.36
CA LEU A 112 -6.63 -8.53 -9.21
C LEU A 112 -6.35 -9.37 -10.46
N PHE A 113 -6.14 -10.67 -10.24
CA PHE A 113 -5.89 -11.69 -11.25
C PHE A 113 -6.49 -13.01 -10.74
N TYR A 114 -7.48 -13.54 -11.45
CA TYR A 114 -8.18 -14.75 -11.03
C TYR A 114 -8.45 -15.66 -12.21
N ILE A 115 -8.64 -16.93 -11.92
CA ILE A 115 -8.94 -17.97 -12.91
C ILE A 115 -10.44 -18.26 -12.84
N ASP A 116 -11.11 -18.19 -13.97
CA ASP A 116 -12.52 -18.53 -14.12
C ASP A 116 -12.68 -19.53 -15.26
N GLY A 117 -12.84 -20.81 -14.92
CA GLY A 117 -12.77 -21.90 -15.88
C GLY A 117 -11.39 -22.02 -16.51
N SER A 118 -11.33 -21.86 -17.84
CA SER A 118 -10.09 -21.82 -18.62
C SER A 118 -9.49 -20.42 -18.76
N ASP A 119 -10.21 -19.39 -18.32
CA ASP A 119 -9.87 -18.01 -18.65
C ASP A 119 -9.14 -17.33 -17.49
N TYR A 120 -8.07 -16.61 -17.86
CA TYR A 120 -7.44 -15.66 -16.97
C TYR A 120 -8.20 -14.33 -17.01
N LYS A 121 -8.76 -13.92 -15.89
CA LYS A 121 -9.59 -12.71 -15.78
C LYS A 121 -8.95 -11.68 -14.87
N ILE A 122 -9.17 -10.42 -15.25
CA ILE A 122 -8.74 -9.23 -14.53
C ILE A 122 -9.98 -8.36 -14.35
N GLN A 123 -10.21 -7.88 -13.12
CA GLN A 123 -11.40 -7.08 -12.84
C GLN A 123 -11.32 -5.67 -13.45
N SER A 124 -10.18 -4.99 -13.28
CA SER A 124 -10.05 -3.58 -13.64
C SER A 124 -9.55 -3.43 -15.08
N PRO A 125 -10.26 -2.69 -15.95
CA PRO A 125 -9.80 -2.43 -17.31
C PRO A 125 -8.49 -1.62 -17.31
N ASN A 126 -8.29 -0.75 -16.32
CA ASN A 126 -7.05 0.01 -16.16
C ASN A 126 -5.85 -0.91 -15.87
N ASN A 127 -6.09 -2.06 -15.24
CA ASN A 127 -5.04 -3.01 -14.86
C ASN A 127 -4.74 -4.03 -15.97
N LEU A 128 -5.60 -4.16 -16.99
CA LEU A 128 -5.45 -5.18 -18.04
C LEU A 128 -4.10 -5.05 -18.77
N GLY A 129 -3.73 -3.81 -19.14
CA GLY A 129 -2.44 -3.52 -19.78
C GLY A 129 -1.27 -3.68 -18.81
N ASP A 130 -1.31 -2.98 -17.67
CA ASP A 130 -0.21 -2.94 -16.70
C ASP A 130 0.10 -4.33 -16.10
N LEU A 131 -0.93 -5.12 -15.78
CA LEU A 131 -0.74 -6.42 -15.13
C LEU A 131 -0.01 -7.41 -16.02
N SER A 132 -0.25 -7.39 -17.33
CA SER A 132 0.44 -8.29 -18.28
C SER A 132 1.96 -8.04 -18.30
N LEU A 133 2.38 -6.78 -18.29
CA LEU A 133 3.78 -6.38 -18.16
C LEU A 133 4.37 -6.90 -16.84
N HIS A 134 3.66 -6.67 -15.75
CA HIS A 134 4.12 -7.09 -14.43
C HIS A 134 4.25 -8.60 -14.26
N LEU A 135 3.30 -9.38 -14.77
CA LEU A 135 3.37 -10.85 -14.76
C LEU A 135 4.58 -11.34 -15.59
N THR A 136 4.82 -10.69 -16.74
CA THR A 136 5.98 -10.97 -17.59
C THR A 136 7.28 -10.72 -16.83
N LEU A 137 7.40 -9.58 -16.13
CA LEU A 137 8.60 -9.26 -15.35
C LEU A 137 8.84 -10.26 -14.22
N ILE A 138 7.81 -10.59 -13.44
CA ILE A 138 7.94 -11.58 -12.36
C ILE A 138 8.45 -12.91 -12.92
N LYS A 139 7.80 -13.42 -13.97
CA LYS A 139 8.15 -14.71 -14.55
C LYS A 139 9.54 -14.68 -15.18
N THR A 140 9.92 -13.58 -15.81
CA THR A 140 11.27 -13.38 -16.35
C THR A 140 12.32 -13.51 -15.25
N PHE A 141 12.15 -12.79 -14.14
CA PHE A 141 13.07 -12.89 -13.00
C PHE A 141 13.08 -14.29 -12.38
N ALA A 142 11.91 -14.92 -12.21
CA ALA A 142 11.78 -16.24 -11.60
C ALA A 142 12.32 -17.37 -12.49
N ASN A 143 12.41 -17.18 -13.81
CA ASN A 143 12.98 -18.16 -14.74
C ASN A 143 14.51 -18.20 -14.73
N GLY A 144 15.17 -17.37 -13.92
CA GLY A 144 16.63 -17.39 -13.77
C GLY A 144 17.40 -16.86 -14.96
N VAL A 145 16.78 -16.03 -15.80
CA VAL A 145 17.50 -15.31 -16.85
C VAL A 145 18.46 -14.28 -16.24
N PRO A 146 19.53 -13.87 -16.95
CA PRO A 146 20.41 -12.82 -16.47
C PRO A 146 19.64 -11.53 -16.12
N LEU A 147 19.77 -11.06 -14.88
CA LEU A 147 19.32 -9.71 -14.51
C LEU A 147 20.21 -8.69 -15.24
N TRP A 148 19.74 -7.62 -15.90
CA TRP A 148 18.44 -6.95 -15.99
C TRP A 148 17.88 -7.07 -17.41
N PRO A 149 16.54 -7.19 -17.62
CA PRO A 149 15.97 -7.48 -18.93
C PRO A 149 16.26 -6.37 -19.95
N ASP A 150 16.46 -6.80 -21.20
CA ASP A 150 16.54 -5.89 -22.35
C ASP A 150 15.19 -5.22 -22.59
N ASN A 151 15.24 -4.05 -23.20
CA ASN A 151 14.05 -3.29 -23.54
C ASN A 151 13.36 -3.95 -24.75
N PRO A 152 12.07 -4.32 -24.64
CA PRO A 152 11.36 -4.96 -25.74
C PRO A 152 11.05 -4.01 -26.91
N ILE A 153 11.18 -2.70 -26.71
CA ILE A 153 10.85 -1.66 -27.70
C ILE A 153 12.13 -1.14 -28.38
N TYR A 154 13.18 -0.90 -27.60
CA TYR A 154 14.40 -0.25 -28.08
C TYR A 154 15.58 -1.21 -28.10
N VAL A 155 16.12 -1.47 -29.30
CA VAL A 155 17.31 -2.30 -29.53
C VAL A 155 18.50 -1.78 -28.72
N ALA A 156 19.29 -2.69 -28.16
CA ALA A 156 20.51 -2.39 -27.39
C ALA A 156 20.30 -1.46 -26.19
N SER A 157 19.11 -1.47 -25.58
CA SER A 157 18.83 -0.75 -24.34
C SER A 157 18.26 -1.66 -23.26
N LYS A 158 18.40 -1.26 -22.00
CA LYS A 158 17.81 -1.97 -20.86
C LYS A 158 16.44 -1.41 -20.50
N LEU A 159 15.57 -2.25 -19.96
CA LEU A 159 14.25 -1.83 -19.50
C LEU A 159 14.37 -0.81 -18.36
N ARG A 160 13.85 0.40 -18.57
CA ARG A 160 13.78 1.45 -17.54
C ARG A 160 12.42 1.42 -16.86
N TYR A 161 12.26 0.46 -15.96
CA TYR A 161 11.03 0.27 -15.19
C TYR A 161 11.36 0.06 -13.71
N PRO A 162 10.64 0.67 -12.75
CA PRO A 162 10.84 0.44 -11.32
C PRO A 162 10.32 -0.94 -10.91
N ALA A 163 11.06 -1.99 -11.26
CA ALA A 163 10.67 -3.39 -11.11
C ALA A 163 10.81 -3.95 -9.68
N GLY A 164 11.01 -3.10 -8.66
CA GLY A 164 11.36 -3.56 -7.30
C GLY A 164 10.32 -4.50 -6.69
N ILE A 165 9.04 -4.16 -6.79
CA ILE A 165 7.96 -5.01 -6.26
C ILE A 165 7.68 -6.23 -7.14
N ASP A 166 7.97 -6.16 -8.44
CA ASP A 166 7.93 -7.34 -9.31
C ASP A 166 9.07 -8.30 -8.96
N LEU A 167 10.27 -7.79 -8.74
CA LEU A 167 11.41 -8.58 -8.28
C LEU A 167 11.11 -9.21 -6.92
N PHE A 168 10.50 -8.48 -5.99
CA PHE A 168 10.06 -9.03 -4.70
C PHE A 168 9.09 -10.20 -4.87
N ASN A 169 8.06 -10.06 -5.72
CA ASN A 169 7.14 -11.15 -6.01
C ASN A 169 7.80 -12.33 -6.75
N ALA A 170 8.85 -12.08 -7.54
CA ALA A 170 9.65 -13.14 -8.14
C ALA A 170 10.44 -13.94 -7.10
N LEU A 171 11.00 -13.28 -6.08
CA LEU A 171 11.65 -13.95 -4.94
C LEU A 171 10.65 -14.86 -4.21
N LEU A 172 9.43 -14.36 -3.95
CA LEU A 172 8.36 -15.16 -3.34
C LEU A 172 7.98 -16.35 -4.23
N SER A 173 7.86 -16.15 -5.54
CA SER A 173 7.55 -17.22 -6.49
C SER A 173 8.62 -18.32 -6.50
N LEU A 174 9.89 -17.95 -6.40
CA LEU A 174 11.03 -18.88 -6.36
C LEU A 174 11.09 -19.73 -5.08
N VAL A 175 10.50 -19.25 -3.99
CA VAL A 175 10.31 -20.03 -2.74
C VAL A 175 8.92 -20.66 -2.64
N HIS A 176 8.29 -20.90 -3.80
CA HIS A 176 7.01 -21.61 -3.96
C HIS A 176 5.78 -20.91 -3.37
N VAL A 177 5.82 -19.59 -3.18
CA VAL A 177 4.58 -18.83 -2.97
C VAL A 177 3.87 -18.70 -4.32
N ASP A 178 2.63 -19.18 -4.39
CA ASP A 178 1.81 -19.04 -5.60
C ASP A 178 1.70 -17.57 -6.04
N LEU A 179 1.71 -17.34 -7.35
CA LEU A 179 1.76 -16.00 -7.92
C LEU A 179 0.53 -15.17 -7.55
N ILE A 180 -0.68 -15.72 -7.69
CA ILE A 180 -1.93 -15.01 -7.37
C ILE A 180 -1.93 -14.67 -5.88
N THR A 181 -1.51 -15.63 -5.06
CA THR A 181 -1.40 -15.48 -3.61
C THR A 181 -0.41 -14.37 -3.24
N GLY A 182 0.80 -14.38 -3.82
CA GLY A 182 1.82 -13.36 -3.61
C GLY A 182 1.33 -11.96 -3.98
N LEU A 183 0.73 -11.80 -5.16
CA LEU A 183 0.17 -10.53 -5.61
C LEU A 183 -0.94 -10.00 -4.70
N THR A 184 -1.83 -10.90 -4.26
CA THR A 184 -2.94 -10.55 -3.37
C THR A 184 -2.39 -10.05 -2.03
N TRP A 185 -1.49 -10.79 -1.39
CA TRP A 185 -0.96 -10.41 -0.08
C TRP A 185 -0.09 -9.17 -0.12
N VAL A 186 0.79 -9.02 -1.13
CA VAL A 186 1.59 -7.81 -1.30
C VAL A 186 0.68 -6.58 -1.47
N GLY A 187 -0.39 -6.71 -2.25
CA GLY A 187 -1.40 -5.66 -2.42
C GLY A 187 -2.15 -5.31 -1.13
N LEU A 188 -2.63 -6.31 -0.40
CA LEU A 188 -3.36 -6.10 0.86
C LEU A 188 -2.49 -5.46 1.95
N VAL A 189 -1.23 -5.91 2.09
CA VAL A 189 -0.26 -5.32 3.03
C VAL A 189 0.07 -3.88 2.62
N ALA A 190 0.24 -3.61 1.34
CA ALA A 190 0.44 -2.25 0.83
C ALA A 190 -0.78 -1.35 1.08
N CYS A 191 -1.99 -1.87 0.96
CA CYS A 191 -3.23 -1.18 1.33
C CYS A 191 -3.25 -0.82 2.83
N LEU A 192 -2.91 -1.78 3.70
CA LEU A 192 -2.83 -1.55 5.14
C LEU A 192 -1.80 -0.46 5.47
N ALA A 193 -0.61 -0.54 4.87
CA ALA A 193 0.46 0.43 5.05
C ALA A 193 0.05 1.82 4.54
N THR A 194 -0.62 1.89 3.39
CA THR A 194 -1.12 3.14 2.79
C THR A 194 -2.20 3.77 3.67
N PHE A 195 -3.17 2.99 4.13
CA PHE A 195 -4.20 3.46 5.07
C PHE A 195 -3.56 4.01 6.34
N TYR A 196 -2.63 3.26 6.93
CA TYR A 196 -1.89 3.68 8.12
C TYR A 196 -1.11 4.98 7.87
N GLY A 197 -0.37 5.06 6.75
CA GLY A 197 0.41 6.24 6.36
C GLY A 197 -0.45 7.49 6.22
N PHE A 198 -1.55 7.41 5.47
CA PHE A 198 -2.47 8.55 5.29
C PHE A 198 -3.15 8.93 6.60
N TYR A 199 -3.59 7.96 7.40
CA TYR A 199 -4.20 8.24 8.69
C TYR A 199 -3.23 8.93 9.66
N ARG A 200 -1.97 8.50 9.70
CA ARG A 200 -0.93 9.16 10.52
C ARG A 200 -0.58 10.55 10.00
N TRP A 201 -0.52 10.71 8.68
CA TRP A 201 -0.16 11.99 8.08
C TRP A 201 -1.28 13.03 8.14
N GLY A 202 -2.53 12.71 7.82
CA GLY A 202 -3.62 13.69 7.76
C GLY A 202 -4.96 13.20 8.30
N GLY A 203 -4.96 12.15 9.12
CA GLY A 203 -6.16 11.62 9.76
C GLY A 203 -7.14 10.99 8.76
N THR A 204 -8.40 10.89 9.18
CA THR A 204 -9.49 10.32 8.35
C THR A 204 -9.75 11.14 7.08
N PHE A 205 -9.46 12.44 7.11
CA PHE A 205 -9.62 13.32 5.96
C PHE A 205 -8.65 12.98 4.83
N ALA A 206 -7.37 12.72 5.14
CA ALA A 206 -6.41 12.31 4.12
C ALA A 206 -6.74 10.95 3.51
N VAL A 207 -7.22 10.00 4.32
CA VAL A 207 -7.70 8.70 3.81
C VAL A 207 -8.88 8.90 2.86
N ALA A 208 -9.87 9.72 3.24
CA ALA A 208 -11.02 10.03 2.40
C ALA A 208 -10.61 10.75 1.11
N GLY A 209 -9.70 11.73 1.19
CA GLY A 209 -9.17 12.43 0.03
C GLY A 209 -8.43 11.50 -0.94
N PHE A 210 -7.73 10.49 -0.44
CA PHE A 210 -7.15 9.45 -1.30
C PHE A 210 -8.22 8.55 -1.91
N LEU A 211 -9.19 8.04 -1.12
CA LEU A 211 -10.15 7.06 -1.62
C LEU A 211 -11.16 7.66 -2.61
N PHE A 212 -11.58 8.89 -2.36
CA PHE A 212 -12.63 9.59 -3.13
C PHE A 212 -12.07 10.70 -4.03
N ASN A 213 -10.78 10.69 -4.34
CA ASN A 213 -10.29 11.57 -5.40
C ASN A 213 -10.89 11.17 -6.75
N GLY A 214 -10.95 12.16 -7.63
CA GLY A 214 -11.53 12.03 -8.96
C GLY A 214 -12.36 13.24 -9.34
N GLY A 215 -13.00 13.93 -8.37
CA GLY A 215 -13.87 15.12 -8.57
C GLY A 215 -15.38 14.86 -8.30
N ILE A 216 -16.29 15.51 -9.04
CA ILE A 216 -17.74 15.47 -8.84
C ILE A 216 -18.57 14.43 -9.66
N ALA A 217 -17.99 13.54 -10.45
CA ALA A 217 -18.80 12.61 -11.27
C ALA A 217 -19.65 11.64 -10.42
N GLY A 218 -19.22 11.33 -9.19
CA GLY A 218 -20.04 10.57 -8.24
C GLY A 218 -21.38 11.24 -7.92
N PHE A 219 -21.51 12.57 -8.10
CA PHE A 219 -22.78 13.26 -7.92
C PHE A 219 -23.81 12.97 -9.02
N GLN A 220 -23.41 12.39 -10.17
CA GLN A 220 -24.34 11.90 -11.18
C GLN A 220 -25.25 10.79 -10.63
N PHE A 221 -24.79 10.06 -9.60
CA PHE A 221 -25.63 9.10 -8.89
C PHE A 221 -26.90 9.76 -8.34
N PHE A 222 -26.81 10.97 -7.76
CA PHE A 222 -27.98 11.65 -7.20
C PHE A 222 -28.98 12.14 -8.26
N LYS A 223 -28.56 12.20 -9.53
CA LYS A 223 -29.45 12.53 -10.65
C LYS A 223 -30.08 11.28 -11.27
N THR A 224 -29.30 10.22 -11.44
CA THR A 224 -29.71 9.02 -12.18
C THR A 224 -30.21 7.88 -11.30
N TRP A 225 -29.83 7.87 -10.01
CA TRP A 225 -30.00 6.77 -9.05
C TRP A 225 -29.47 5.43 -9.55
N LYS A 226 -28.51 5.46 -10.49
CA LYS A 226 -27.88 4.29 -11.09
C LYS A 226 -26.40 4.26 -10.77
N PHE A 227 -25.91 3.10 -10.37
CA PHE A 227 -24.48 2.82 -10.31
C PHE A 227 -24.00 2.48 -11.72
N LEU A 228 -23.48 3.47 -12.43
CA LEU A 228 -22.88 3.30 -13.75
C LEU A 228 -21.38 3.00 -13.61
N ASP A 229 -20.84 2.22 -14.55
CA ASP A 229 -19.40 2.05 -14.66
C ASP A 229 -18.79 3.27 -15.33
N TYR A 230 -18.14 4.12 -14.53
CA TYR A 230 -17.44 5.30 -15.00
C TYR A 230 -15.96 5.03 -15.36
N GLN A 231 -15.53 3.76 -15.39
CA GLN A 231 -14.17 3.38 -15.77
C GLN A 231 -14.08 2.77 -17.17
N GLY A 232 -15.20 2.32 -17.73
CA GLY A 232 -15.29 1.72 -19.06
C GLY A 232 -15.63 2.70 -20.19
N THR A 233 -15.51 2.23 -21.43
CA THR A 233 -16.01 2.89 -22.65
C THR A 233 -17.54 2.77 -22.81
N ALA A 234 -18.22 2.11 -21.88
CA ALA A 234 -19.67 1.98 -21.88
C ALA A 234 -20.30 3.36 -21.64
N ALA A 235 -20.70 3.96 -22.77
CA ALA A 235 -21.59 5.10 -22.93
C ALA A 235 -22.48 5.39 -21.70
N ASP A 236 -22.38 6.61 -21.19
CA ASP A 236 -23.50 7.25 -20.51
C ASP A 236 -24.72 7.34 -21.46
N ILE A 237 -25.88 7.74 -20.94
CA ILE A 237 -27.20 7.92 -21.57
C ILE A 237 -27.15 8.70 -22.92
N ALA A 238 -26.01 9.31 -23.28
CA ALA A 238 -25.76 10.06 -24.51
C ALA A 238 -24.51 9.60 -25.33
N HIS A 239 -24.03 8.35 -25.21
CA HIS A 239 -22.88 7.83 -25.97
C HIS A 239 -21.56 8.60 -25.78
N LYS A 240 -21.38 9.29 -24.67
CA LYS A 240 -20.11 9.95 -24.32
C LYS A 240 -19.33 9.07 -23.34
N PRO A 241 -18.05 8.75 -23.60
CA PRO A 241 -17.23 8.03 -22.64
C PRO A 241 -16.97 8.94 -21.45
N ILE A 242 -17.58 8.61 -20.30
CA ILE A 242 -17.23 9.24 -19.02
C ILE A 242 -16.05 8.43 -18.47
N ALA A 243 -14.83 8.81 -18.85
CA ALA A 243 -13.61 8.21 -18.31
C ALA A 243 -13.25 8.86 -16.98
N TRP A 244 -13.89 8.42 -15.89
CA TRP A 244 -13.57 8.86 -14.54
C TRP A 244 -12.39 8.08 -13.96
N LYS A 245 -11.28 8.76 -13.75
CA LYS A 245 -10.06 8.16 -13.22
C LYS A 245 -9.81 8.64 -11.79
N SER A 246 -10.01 7.75 -10.82
CA SER A 246 -9.54 7.96 -9.45
C SER A 246 -8.14 7.36 -9.30
N ILE A 247 -7.27 8.06 -8.59
CA ILE A 247 -5.87 7.65 -8.32
C ILE A 247 -5.81 6.23 -7.73
N PRO A 248 -6.66 5.81 -6.77
CA PRO A 248 -6.63 4.46 -6.23
C PRO A 248 -6.81 3.39 -7.31
N LEU A 249 -7.73 3.60 -8.25
CA LEU A 249 -8.09 2.60 -9.27
C LEU A 249 -7.24 2.67 -10.54
N SER A 250 -6.80 3.87 -10.94
CA SER A 250 -6.07 4.07 -12.19
C SER A 250 -4.55 4.12 -12.03
N MET A 251 -4.04 4.23 -10.80
CA MET A 251 -2.60 4.30 -10.54
C MET A 251 -2.17 3.38 -9.40
N PHE A 252 -2.80 3.46 -8.22
CA PHE A 252 -2.33 2.71 -7.05
C PHE A 252 -2.48 1.20 -7.22
N VAL A 253 -3.63 0.73 -7.71
CA VAL A 253 -3.87 -0.71 -7.96
C VAL A 253 -3.06 -1.21 -9.15
N THR A 254 -2.86 -0.38 -10.18
CA THR A 254 -2.24 -0.82 -11.44
C THR A 254 -0.72 -0.76 -11.38
N GLN A 255 -0.15 0.31 -10.82
CA GLN A 255 1.28 0.52 -10.75
C GLN A 255 1.85 -0.06 -9.45
N ARG A 256 2.49 -1.22 -9.53
CA ARG A 256 3.03 -1.89 -8.34
C ARG A 256 4.12 -1.10 -7.60
N GLY A 257 4.83 -0.21 -8.28
CA GLY A 257 5.75 0.72 -7.62
C GLY A 257 5.05 1.61 -6.59
N TRP A 258 3.79 1.96 -6.79
CA TRP A 258 3.01 2.82 -5.89
C TRP A 258 2.58 2.11 -4.61
N LEU A 259 2.42 0.79 -4.65
CA LEU A 259 2.16 -0.06 -3.48
C LEU A 259 3.24 0.09 -2.41
N TYR A 260 4.47 0.39 -2.84
CA TYR A 260 5.59 0.66 -1.95
C TYR A 260 5.85 2.16 -1.75
N ALA A 261 5.85 2.93 -2.84
CA ALA A 261 6.26 4.34 -2.81
C ALA A 261 5.34 5.22 -1.95
N ILE A 262 4.01 5.06 -2.05
CA ILE A 262 3.06 5.86 -1.26
C ILE A 262 3.25 5.65 0.24
N PRO A 263 3.17 4.41 0.78
CA PRO A 263 3.29 4.22 2.22
C PRO A 263 4.67 4.63 2.75
N ALA A 264 5.74 4.38 2.00
CA ALA A 264 7.09 4.81 2.37
C ALA A 264 7.19 6.35 2.43
N ALA A 265 6.69 7.06 1.41
CA ALA A 265 6.73 8.52 1.35
C ALA A 265 5.89 9.18 2.44
N LEU A 266 4.66 8.69 2.69
CA LEU A 266 3.78 9.24 3.72
C LEU A 266 4.39 9.14 5.11
N VAL A 267 5.12 8.05 5.37
CA VAL A 267 5.79 7.85 6.66
C VAL A 267 7.04 8.68 6.77
N LEU A 268 7.79 8.86 5.70
CA LEU A 268 8.90 9.82 5.68
C LEU A 268 8.39 11.24 5.94
N PHE A 269 7.29 11.66 5.30
CA PHE A 269 6.67 12.97 5.54
C PHE A 269 6.14 13.11 6.95
N TRP A 270 5.51 12.07 7.50
CA TRP A 270 5.07 12.08 8.87
C TRP A 270 6.24 12.20 9.85
N HIS A 271 7.31 11.42 9.66
CA HIS A 271 8.52 11.49 10.47
C HIS A 271 9.22 12.84 10.37
N TRP A 272 9.26 13.45 9.19
CA TRP A 272 9.78 14.81 9.04
C TRP A 272 8.91 15.81 9.80
N ARG A 273 7.58 15.74 9.71
CA ARG A 273 6.69 16.64 10.46
C ARG A 273 6.86 16.53 11.99
N GLU A 274 7.27 15.38 12.50
CA GLU A 274 7.53 15.18 13.93
C GLU A 274 8.88 15.74 14.41
N LYS A 275 9.78 16.11 13.49
CA LYS A 275 11.06 16.78 13.79
C LYS A 275 10.94 18.28 13.65
#